data_AF-W3XIR7-F1
#
_entry.id   AF-W3XIR7-F1
#
_cell.length_a   1.000
_cell.length_b   1.000
_cell.length_c   1.000
_cell.angle_alpha   90.00
_cell.angle_beta   90.00
_cell.angle_gamma   90.00
#
_symmetry.space_group_name_H-M   'P 1'
#
loop_
_entity.id
_entity.type
_entity.pdbx_description
1 polymer ?
#
loop_
_entity_poly.entity_id
_entity_poly.type
_entity_poly.pdbx_seq_one_letter_code
_entity_poly.pdbx_strand_id
1 'polypeptide(L)'
;MQTLGTVQAYLEIHQLSTYTSRDIGWIAGVFTSLALFLGIQIGPVFDTFGDGFLAPLGCALYIPVFFLLAQCEAYWHFMLTLGVLGGVGAGIISVVGVGVIGNRFIRRRGIAMGCALSGSSIGGVVMPLMLRSLLPKVGWAWSMRAVAFMVASALIGGVMCLRALPPRRRSSTRYSGAALNFTVFTSGSFVFVTIGLSALEFAVFGMFSLLPTYAIKANFSSDTGFVLLAIANGTSCIGRLIPGLAGDKFGPFNMLLCMVLFTAIFTAIILVPFGSSSLAAIYAFSAIWGFGSGSFISLTPVCMGKICHADDYGRYFGRFSNFNPIDGQN
;
A
#
# COMPACT_ATOMS: atom_id res chain seq x y z
N MET A 1 0.11 3.62 -5.96
CA MET A 1 -0.30 4.53 -4.87
C MET A 1 0.62 5.74 -4.75
N GLN A 2 1.94 5.56 -4.52
CA GLN A 2 2.86 6.69 -4.31
C GLN A 2 3.00 7.63 -5.52
N THR A 3 2.89 7.12 -6.75
CA THR A 3 3.00 7.94 -7.98
C THR A 3 1.73 8.72 -8.34
N LEU A 4 0.60 8.51 -7.64
CA LEU A 4 -0.64 9.19 -7.98
C LEU A 4 -0.52 10.71 -7.87
N GLY A 5 0.25 11.22 -6.91
CA GLY A 5 0.48 12.65 -6.78
C GLY A 5 1.16 13.26 -8.01
N THR A 6 2.12 12.55 -8.61
CA THR A 6 2.79 13.02 -9.84
C THR A 6 1.85 13.01 -11.04
N VAL A 7 1.04 11.94 -11.17
CA VAL A 7 0.03 11.84 -12.25
C VAL A 7 -1.02 12.93 -12.10
N GLN A 8 -1.49 13.17 -10.88
CA GLN A 8 -2.45 14.23 -10.55
C GLN A 8 -1.90 15.62 -10.90
N ALA A 9 -0.67 15.94 -10.48
CA ALA A 9 -0.03 17.21 -10.79
C ALA A 9 0.12 17.42 -12.31
N TYR A 10 0.41 16.37 -13.07
CA TYR A 10 0.49 16.47 -14.52
C TYR A 10 -0.88 16.70 -15.17
N LEU A 11 -1.92 15.99 -14.70
CA LEU A 11 -3.30 16.17 -15.17
C LEU A 11 -3.80 17.60 -14.93
N GLU A 12 -3.45 18.19 -13.79
CA GLU A 12 -3.78 19.57 -13.43
C GLU A 12 -3.18 20.61 -14.37
N ILE A 13 -1.95 20.36 -14.86
CA ILE A 13 -1.26 21.33 -15.73
C ILE A 13 -1.69 21.21 -17.21
N HIS A 14 -2.07 20.01 -17.66
CA HIS A 14 -2.28 19.75 -19.09
C HIS A 14 -3.76 19.47 -19.43
N GLN A 15 -4.24 18.26 -19.15
CA GLN A 15 -5.52 17.79 -19.68
C GLN A 15 -6.74 18.31 -18.91
N LEU A 16 -6.59 18.58 -17.62
CA LEU A 16 -7.66 19.06 -16.74
C LEU A 16 -7.40 20.49 -16.26
N SER A 17 -6.64 21.30 -17.01
CA SER A 17 -6.30 22.69 -16.63
C SER A 17 -7.52 23.59 -16.41
N THR A 18 -8.67 23.22 -16.97
CA THR A 18 -9.95 23.92 -16.80
C THR A 18 -10.68 23.58 -15.50
N TYR A 19 -10.24 22.55 -14.76
CA TYR A 19 -10.88 22.08 -13.53
C TYR A 19 -10.12 22.51 -12.29
N THR A 20 -10.82 22.67 -11.18
CA THR A 20 -10.22 23.08 -9.90
C THR A 20 -9.37 21.93 -9.33
N SER A 21 -8.26 22.22 -8.64
CA SER A 21 -7.43 21.21 -7.96
C SER A 21 -8.23 20.30 -7.01
N ARG A 22 -9.33 20.82 -6.43
CA ARG A 22 -10.30 20.06 -5.62
C ARG A 22 -11.00 18.95 -6.41
N ASP A 23 -11.41 19.23 -7.65
CA ASP A 23 -12.13 18.28 -8.50
C ASP A 23 -11.19 17.16 -8.95
N ILE A 24 -9.95 17.51 -9.33
CA ILE A 24 -8.92 16.53 -9.68
C ILE A 24 -8.54 15.67 -8.46
N GLY A 25 -8.50 16.27 -7.27
CA GLY A 25 -8.26 15.57 -6.01
C GLY A 25 -9.27 14.46 -5.69
N TRP A 26 -10.53 14.58 -6.16
CA TRP A 26 -11.52 13.52 -6.00
C TRP A 26 -11.12 12.22 -6.70
N ILE A 27 -10.41 12.28 -7.83
CA ILE A 27 -9.98 11.07 -8.55
C ILE A 27 -9.00 10.26 -7.69
N ALA A 28 -8.00 10.92 -7.11
CA ALA A 28 -7.03 10.29 -6.22
C ALA A 28 -7.67 9.83 -4.90
N GLY A 29 -8.64 10.60 -4.39
CA GLY A 29 -9.44 10.26 -3.23
C GLY A 29 -10.26 8.98 -3.44
N VAL A 30 -11.01 8.88 -4.55
CA VAL A 30 -11.81 7.71 -4.92
C VAL A 30 -10.92 6.48 -5.16
N PHE A 31 -9.79 6.65 -5.84
CA PHE A 31 -8.82 5.57 -6.01
C PHE A 31 -8.38 5.00 -4.65
N THR A 32 -8.00 5.87 -3.73
CA THR A 32 -7.46 5.47 -2.43
C THR A 32 -8.55 4.86 -1.55
N SER A 33 -9.74 5.47 -1.52
CA SER A 33 -10.86 4.98 -0.72
C SER A 33 -11.35 3.62 -1.20
N LEU A 34 -11.49 3.40 -2.51
CA LEU A 34 -11.88 2.10 -3.06
C LEU A 34 -10.80 1.04 -2.83
N ALA A 35 -9.53 1.38 -3.03
CA ALA A 35 -8.44 0.43 -2.78
C ALA A 35 -8.40 -0.05 -1.33
N LEU A 36 -8.63 0.86 -0.36
CA LEU A 36 -8.67 0.52 1.07
C LEU A 36 -9.96 -0.22 1.44
N PHE A 37 -11.12 0.27 1.00
CA PHE A 37 -12.43 -0.31 1.33
C PHE A 37 -12.58 -1.72 0.76
N LEU A 38 -12.22 -1.91 -0.51
CA LEU A 38 -12.23 -3.23 -1.13
C LEU A 38 -11.15 -4.13 -0.51
N GLY A 39 -10.04 -3.57 -0.03
CA GLY A 39 -9.04 -4.32 0.72
C GLY A 39 -9.63 -5.12 1.89
N ILE A 40 -10.60 -4.54 2.60
CA ILE A 40 -11.30 -5.17 3.72
C ILE A 40 -12.18 -6.34 3.24
N GLN A 41 -12.85 -6.20 2.10
CA GLN A 41 -13.75 -7.23 1.56
C GLN A 41 -13.02 -8.35 0.82
N ILE A 42 -11.90 -8.03 0.18
CA ILE A 42 -11.13 -8.98 -0.63
C ILE A 42 -10.34 -9.94 0.26
N GLY A 43 -10.02 -9.59 1.51
CA GLY A 43 -9.36 -10.49 2.46
C GLY A 43 -10.10 -11.82 2.65
N PRO A 44 -11.37 -11.81 3.08
CA PRO A 44 -12.19 -13.04 3.19
C PRO A 44 -12.36 -13.80 1.87
N VAL A 45 -12.43 -13.08 0.75
CA VAL A 45 -12.51 -13.69 -0.60
C VAL A 45 -11.18 -14.38 -0.95
N PHE A 46 -10.05 -13.80 -0.58
CA PHE A 46 -8.73 -14.40 -0.75
C PHE A 46 -8.57 -15.67 0.09
N ASP A 47 -9.05 -15.67 1.33
CA ASP A 47 -8.98 -16.85 2.20
C ASP A 47 -9.86 -18.01 1.70
N THR A 48 -10.96 -17.71 1.02
CA THR A 48 -11.92 -18.71 0.51
C THR A 48 -11.59 -19.23 -0.89
N PHE A 49 -11.34 -18.33 -1.85
CA PHE A 49 -11.06 -18.69 -3.24
C PHE A 49 -9.58 -18.98 -3.51
N GLY A 50 -8.70 -18.53 -2.62
CA GLY A 50 -7.26 -18.70 -2.73
C GLY A 50 -6.62 -17.78 -3.78
N ASP A 51 -5.31 -17.93 -3.93
CA ASP A 51 -4.45 -17.09 -4.76
C ASP A 51 -4.55 -17.40 -6.26
N GLY A 52 -4.92 -18.64 -6.63
CA GLY A 52 -4.94 -19.10 -8.02
C GLY A 52 -5.96 -18.42 -8.94
N PHE A 53 -7.12 -18.00 -8.40
CA PHE A 53 -8.16 -17.30 -9.17
C PHE A 53 -8.08 -15.77 -9.01
N LEU A 54 -7.80 -15.29 -7.80
CA LEU A 54 -7.79 -13.85 -7.50
C LEU A 54 -6.58 -13.11 -8.11
N ALA A 55 -5.41 -13.75 -8.18
CA ALA A 55 -4.22 -13.13 -8.78
C ALA A 55 -4.38 -12.79 -10.27
N PRO A 56 -4.81 -13.71 -11.16
CA PRO A 56 -5.03 -13.38 -12.57
C PRO A 56 -6.22 -12.41 -12.75
N LEU A 57 -7.26 -12.48 -11.91
CA LEU A 57 -8.38 -11.54 -11.95
C LEU A 57 -7.92 -10.10 -11.67
N GLY A 58 -7.12 -9.90 -10.62
CA GLY A 58 -6.55 -8.59 -10.31
C GLY A 58 -5.70 -8.04 -11.44
N CYS A 59 -4.87 -8.88 -12.07
CA CYS A 59 -4.05 -8.47 -13.22
C CYS A 59 -4.89 -8.10 -14.44
N ALA A 60 -5.91 -8.91 -14.75
CA ALA A 60 -6.83 -8.65 -15.85
C ALA A 60 -7.63 -7.36 -15.67
N LEU A 61 -7.92 -6.95 -14.43
CA LEU A 61 -8.59 -5.69 -14.13
C LEU A 61 -7.63 -4.49 -14.13
N TYR A 62 -6.42 -4.64 -13.58
CA TYR A 62 -5.52 -3.50 -13.35
C TYR A 62 -4.66 -3.14 -14.58
N ILE A 63 -4.29 -4.11 -15.42
CA ILE A 63 -3.49 -3.83 -16.62
C ILE A 63 -4.26 -2.93 -17.62
N PRO A 64 -5.53 -3.19 -17.95
CA PRO A 64 -6.30 -2.35 -18.87
C PRO A 64 -6.45 -0.91 -18.41
N VAL A 65 -6.42 -0.64 -17.09
CA VAL A 65 -6.53 0.73 -16.54
C VAL A 65 -5.53 1.68 -17.19
N PHE A 66 -4.25 1.28 -17.28
CA PHE A 66 -3.20 2.15 -17.83
C PHE A 66 -3.31 2.30 -19.35
N PHE A 67 -3.80 1.29 -20.06
CA PHE A 67 -4.07 1.37 -21.51
C PHE A 67 -5.27 2.26 -21.81
N LEU A 68 -6.33 2.19 -21.01
CA LEU A 68 -7.50 3.05 -21.11
C LEU A 68 -7.15 4.49 -20.74
N LEU A 69 -6.31 4.68 -19.71
CA LEU A 69 -5.82 6.01 -19.29
C LEU A 69 -5.09 6.76 -20.41
N ALA A 70 -4.40 6.02 -21.29
CA ALA A 70 -3.72 6.59 -22.46
C ALA A 70 -4.69 7.21 -23.49
N GLN A 71 -5.98 6.86 -23.45
CA GLN A 71 -7.02 7.32 -24.38
C GLN A 71 -8.06 8.22 -23.69
N CYS A 72 -7.89 8.51 -22.40
CA CYS A 72 -8.81 9.37 -21.67
C CYS A 72 -8.56 10.84 -22.04
N GLU A 73 -9.62 11.55 -22.43
CA GLU A 73 -9.59 12.99 -22.73
C GLU A 73 -10.50 13.82 -21.81
N ALA A 74 -11.53 13.20 -21.22
CA ALA A 74 -12.53 13.88 -20.40
C ALA A 74 -12.41 13.50 -18.91
N TYR A 75 -12.81 14.41 -18.01
CA TYR A 75 -12.78 14.19 -16.56
C TYR A 75 -13.44 12.88 -16.11
N TRP A 76 -14.62 12.55 -16.65
CA TRP A 76 -15.32 11.31 -16.31
C TRP A 76 -14.56 10.05 -16.75
N HIS A 77 -13.82 10.11 -17.86
CA HIS A 77 -12.97 8.99 -18.28
C HIS A 77 -11.87 8.73 -17.25
N PHE A 78 -11.23 9.79 -16.73
CA PHE A 78 -10.23 9.66 -15.66
C PHE A 78 -10.82 9.16 -14.34
N MET A 79 -12.01 9.64 -13.95
CA MET A 79 -12.67 9.18 -12.73
C MET A 79 -13.00 7.68 -12.80
N LEU A 80 -13.54 7.20 -13.92
CA LEU A 80 -13.92 5.80 -14.08
C LEU A 80 -12.69 4.88 -14.22
N THR A 81 -11.70 5.27 -15.02
CA THR A 81 -10.53 4.43 -15.30
C THR A 81 -9.54 4.47 -14.15
N LEU A 82 -9.04 5.64 -13.76
CA LEU A 82 -8.03 5.77 -12.72
C LEU A 82 -8.64 5.64 -11.32
N GLY A 83 -9.78 6.30 -11.07
CA GLY A 83 -10.44 6.28 -9.76
C GLY A 83 -11.05 4.91 -9.46
N VAL A 84 -12.09 4.54 -10.20
CA VAL A 84 -12.89 3.34 -9.90
C VAL A 84 -12.17 2.06 -10.29
N LEU A 85 -11.89 1.85 -11.57
CA LEU A 85 -11.28 0.61 -12.06
C LEU A 85 -9.85 0.42 -11.51
N GLY A 86 -9.08 1.51 -11.46
CA GLY A 86 -7.75 1.55 -10.84
C GLY A 86 -7.78 1.22 -9.36
N GLY A 87 -8.72 1.78 -8.60
CA GLY A 87 -8.88 1.51 -7.16
C GLY A 87 -9.25 0.05 -6.89
N VAL A 88 -10.21 -0.50 -7.64
CA VAL A 88 -10.61 -1.91 -7.54
C VAL A 88 -9.45 -2.85 -7.85
N GLY A 89 -8.77 -2.65 -8.98
CA GLY A 89 -7.64 -3.48 -9.37
C GLY A 89 -6.46 -3.40 -8.39
N ALA A 90 -6.14 -2.19 -7.92
CA ALA A 90 -5.08 -1.98 -6.94
C ALA A 90 -5.39 -2.65 -5.59
N GLY A 91 -6.65 -2.58 -5.13
CA GLY A 91 -7.10 -3.26 -3.91
C GLY A 91 -6.92 -4.78 -4.00
N ILE A 92 -7.38 -5.40 -5.09
CA ILE A 92 -7.25 -6.86 -5.30
C ILE A 92 -5.79 -7.29 -5.31
N ILE A 93 -4.96 -6.63 -6.12
CA ILE A 93 -3.54 -7.01 -6.24
C ILE A 93 -2.79 -6.83 -4.91
N SER A 94 -3.07 -5.74 -4.18
CA SER A 94 -2.39 -5.45 -2.91
C SER A 94 -2.72 -6.51 -1.85
N VAL A 95 -3.99 -6.89 -1.70
CA VAL A 95 -4.40 -7.93 -0.74
C VAL A 95 -3.83 -9.29 -1.12
N VAL A 96 -3.94 -9.67 -2.39
CA VAL A 96 -3.41 -10.96 -2.89
C VAL A 96 -1.91 -11.05 -2.69
N GLY A 97 -1.16 -9.98 -3.01
CA GLY A 97 0.29 -9.94 -2.85
C GLY A 97 0.71 -10.15 -1.39
N VAL A 98 0.14 -9.38 -0.47
CA VAL A 98 0.43 -9.48 0.97
C VAL A 98 0.00 -10.84 1.51
N GLY A 99 -1.19 -11.32 1.15
CA GLY A 99 -1.73 -12.60 1.62
C GLY A 99 -0.89 -13.81 1.17
N VAL A 100 -0.47 -13.85 -0.09
CA VAL A 100 0.38 -14.92 -0.63
C VAL A 100 1.71 -14.99 0.14
N ILE A 101 2.36 -13.85 0.37
CA ILE A 101 3.66 -13.79 1.03
C ILE A 101 3.54 -14.19 2.50
N GLY A 102 2.54 -13.65 3.21
CA GLY A 102 2.29 -13.96 4.62
C GLY A 102 1.97 -15.45 4.86
N ASN A 103 1.30 -16.09 3.91
CA ASN A 103 0.93 -17.50 3.99
C ASN A 103 2.07 -18.46 3.61
N ARG A 104 2.97 -18.03 2.71
CA ARG A 104 4.07 -18.89 2.20
C ARG A 104 5.33 -18.81 3.06
N PHE A 105 5.67 -17.62 3.56
CA PHE A 105 6.82 -17.46 4.46
C PHE A 105 6.33 -17.50 5.90
N ILE A 106 6.87 -18.41 6.73
CA ILE A 106 6.53 -18.51 8.17
C ILE A 106 7.72 -18.10 9.04
N ARG A 107 8.92 -18.58 8.71
CA ARG A 107 10.15 -18.35 9.50
C ARG A 107 10.83 -17.00 9.24
N ARG A 108 10.67 -16.42 8.05
CA ARG A 108 11.30 -15.15 7.62
C ARG A 108 10.25 -14.20 7.01
N ARG A 109 9.17 -13.97 7.77
CA ARG A 109 8.00 -13.20 7.32
C ARG A 109 8.32 -11.74 7.08
N GLY A 110 9.08 -11.13 7.99
CA GLY A 110 9.46 -9.72 7.93
C GLY A 110 10.31 -9.40 6.71
N ILE A 111 11.33 -10.21 6.41
CA ILE A 111 12.16 -9.99 5.21
C ILE A 111 11.35 -10.18 3.93
N ALA A 112 10.53 -11.23 3.85
CA ALA A 112 9.75 -11.52 2.65
C ALA A 112 8.74 -10.41 2.34
N MET A 113 8.04 -9.92 3.37
CA MET A 113 7.16 -8.74 3.26
C MET A 113 7.95 -7.48 2.92
N GLY A 114 9.10 -7.28 3.56
CA GLY A 114 10.01 -6.17 3.27
C GLY A 114 10.42 -6.12 1.81
N CYS A 115 10.91 -7.24 1.25
CA CYS A 115 11.30 -7.34 -0.16
C CYS A 115 10.14 -7.02 -1.12
N ALA A 116 8.95 -7.55 -0.86
CA ALA A 116 7.80 -7.32 -1.74
C ALA A 116 7.30 -5.88 -1.66
N LEU A 117 7.20 -5.33 -0.44
CA LEU A 117 6.74 -3.97 -0.25
C LEU A 117 7.79 -2.95 -0.71
N SER A 118 9.08 -3.27 -0.71
CA SER A 118 10.13 -2.43 -1.32
C SER A 118 9.85 -2.09 -2.79
N GLY A 119 9.14 -2.97 -3.52
CA GLY A 119 8.68 -2.69 -4.88
C GLY A 119 7.81 -1.42 -4.99
N SER A 120 7.00 -1.12 -3.98
CA SER A 120 6.17 0.11 -3.94
C SER A 120 7.03 1.38 -3.90
N SER A 121 8.14 1.36 -3.15
CA SER A 121 9.09 2.49 -3.08
C SER A 121 9.86 2.67 -4.39
N ILE A 122 10.32 1.56 -4.98
CA ILE A 122 11.02 1.59 -6.27
C ILE A 122 10.08 2.14 -7.34
N GLY A 123 8.84 1.64 -7.41
CA GLY A 123 7.82 2.17 -8.31
C GLY A 123 7.51 3.65 -8.09
N GLY A 124 7.50 4.08 -6.82
CA GLY A 124 7.33 5.49 -6.43
C GLY A 124 8.41 6.43 -6.96
N VAL A 125 9.62 5.94 -7.25
CA VAL A 125 10.72 6.73 -7.84
C VAL A 125 10.83 6.54 -9.35
N VAL A 126 10.78 5.28 -9.82
CA VAL A 126 10.96 4.93 -11.23
C VAL A 126 9.83 5.49 -12.09
N MET A 127 8.57 5.38 -11.64
CA MET A 127 7.42 5.83 -12.44
C MET A 127 7.43 7.35 -12.68
N PRO A 128 7.58 8.23 -11.66
CA PRO A 128 7.72 9.66 -11.89
C PRO A 128 8.88 10.05 -12.81
N LEU A 129 10.06 9.41 -12.66
CA LEU A 129 11.22 9.68 -13.50
C LEU A 129 10.98 9.27 -14.95
N MET A 130 10.31 8.13 -15.16
CA MET A 130 9.91 7.68 -16.47
C MET A 130 8.91 8.65 -17.11
N LEU A 131 7.86 9.07 -16.38
CA LEU A 131 6.93 10.08 -16.87
C LEU A 131 7.67 11.38 -17.21
N ARG A 132 8.51 11.91 -16.33
CA ARG A 132 9.24 13.18 -16.55
C ARG A 132 10.09 13.17 -17.82
N SER A 133 10.66 12.01 -18.18
CA SER A 133 11.53 11.87 -19.36
C SER A 133 10.77 11.53 -20.64
N LEU A 134 9.66 10.78 -20.56
CA LEU A 134 8.86 10.37 -21.72
C LEU A 134 7.83 11.43 -22.13
N LEU A 135 7.20 12.11 -21.18
CA LEU A 135 6.17 13.12 -21.46
C LEU A 135 6.62 14.19 -22.48
N PRO A 136 7.82 14.81 -22.38
CA PRO A 136 8.25 15.80 -23.36
C PRO A 136 8.66 15.21 -24.72
N LYS A 137 8.94 13.91 -24.81
CA LYS A 137 9.46 13.26 -26.05
C LYS A 137 8.38 12.60 -26.88
N VAL A 138 7.45 11.89 -26.23
CA VAL A 138 6.46 11.02 -26.90
C VAL A 138 5.01 11.38 -26.57
N GLY A 139 4.80 12.39 -25.71
CA GLY A 139 3.47 12.85 -25.30
C GLY A 139 2.77 11.91 -24.30
N TRP A 140 1.56 12.28 -23.90
CA TRP A 140 0.78 11.61 -22.84
C TRP A 140 0.45 10.15 -23.16
N ALA A 141 -0.18 9.90 -24.31
CA ALA A 141 -0.71 8.58 -24.67
C ALA A 141 0.39 7.51 -24.70
N TRP A 142 1.54 7.79 -25.33
CA TRP A 142 2.66 6.84 -25.39
C TRP A 142 3.38 6.70 -24.04
N SER A 143 3.45 7.76 -23.25
CA SER A 143 4.00 7.69 -21.88
C SER A 143 3.17 6.75 -21.00
N MET A 144 1.83 6.85 -21.06
CA MET A 144 0.95 5.97 -20.29
C MET A 144 0.99 4.52 -20.78
N ARG A 145 1.13 4.29 -22.09
CA ARG A 145 1.35 2.93 -22.64
C ARG A 145 2.68 2.33 -22.18
N ALA A 146 3.75 3.11 -22.13
CA ALA A 146 5.03 2.63 -21.61
C ALA A 146 4.93 2.20 -20.13
N VAL A 147 4.20 2.98 -19.32
CA VAL A 147 3.84 2.59 -17.94
C VAL A 147 3.05 1.29 -17.93
N ALA A 148 2.05 1.17 -18.81
CA ALA A 148 1.22 -0.03 -18.91
C ALA A 148 2.04 -1.29 -19.22
N PHE A 149 3.00 -1.22 -20.15
CA PHE A 149 3.89 -2.34 -20.46
C PHE A 149 4.78 -2.72 -19.27
N MET A 150 5.33 -1.74 -18.56
CA MET A 150 6.14 -2.00 -17.37
C MET A 150 5.31 -2.69 -16.27
N VAL A 151 4.10 -2.18 -15.99
CA VAL A 151 3.20 -2.78 -15.00
C VAL A 151 2.76 -4.18 -15.43
N ALA A 152 2.41 -4.37 -16.71
CA ALA A 152 2.02 -5.66 -17.24
C ALA A 152 3.14 -6.69 -17.11
N SER A 153 4.38 -6.32 -17.45
CA SER A 153 5.52 -7.23 -17.34
C SER A 153 5.76 -7.68 -15.89
N ALA A 154 5.69 -6.76 -14.93
CA ALA A 154 5.84 -7.06 -13.51
C ALA A 154 4.71 -7.97 -12.97
N LEU A 155 3.46 -7.68 -13.34
CA LEU A 155 2.30 -8.45 -12.86
C LEU A 155 2.22 -9.84 -13.49
N ILE A 156 2.43 -9.95 -14.80
CA ILE A 156 2.43 -11.24 -15.51
C ILE A 156 3.58 -12.10 -14.98
N GLY A 157 4.79 -11.53 -14.82
CA GLY A 157 5.92 -12.22 -14.21
C GLY A 157 5.61 -12.71 -12.80
N GLY A 158 4.97 -11.87 -11.97
CA GLY A 158 4.54 -12.24 -10.62
C GLY A 158 3.55 -13.41 -10.60
N VAL A 159 2.53 -13.38 -11.47
CA VAL A 159 1.53 -14.47 -11.58
C VAL A 159 2.15 -15.76 -12.10
N MET A 160 3.08 -15.68 -13.06
CA MET A 160 3.81 -16.85 -13.56
C MET A 160 4.64 -17.52 -12.45
N CYS A 161 5.37 -16.73 -11.67
CA CYS A 161 6.10 -17.21 -10.50
C CYS A 161 5.16 -17.86 -9.47
N LEU A 162 3.99 -17.26 -9.24
CA LEU A 162 2.99 -17.80 -8.32
C LEU A 162 2.44 -19.15 -8.78
N ARG A 163 2.14 -19.30 -10.07
CA ARG A 163 1.62 -20.54 -10.66
C ARG A 163 2.66 -21.66 -10.73
N ALA A 164 3.95 -21.33 -10.78
CA ALA A 164 5.04 -22.30 -10.75
C ALA A 164 5.22 -22.95 -9.35
N LEU A 165 4.66 -22.35 -8.30
CA LEU A 165 4.73 -22.90 -6.94
C LEU A 165 3.68 -24.01 -6.76
N PRO A 166 3.99 -25.08 -6.00
CA PRO A 166 3.05 -26.17 -5.78
C PRO A 166 1.76 -25.65 -5.10
N PRO A 167 0.57 -26.07 -5.59
CA PRO A 167 -0.70 -25.70 -4.99
C PRO A 167 -0.75 -26.25 -3.57
N ARG A 168 -1.02 -25.38 -2.59
CA ARG A 168 -1.16 -25.82 -1.20
C ARG A 168 -2.49 -26.54 -1.06
N ARG A 169 -2.51 -27.68 -0.35
CA ARG A 169 -3.75 -28.35 0.05
C ARG A 169 -4.63 -27.35 0.80
N ARG A 170 -5.79 -27.04 0.22
CA ARG A 170 -6.83 -26.24 0.85
C ARG A 170 -7.14 -26.88 2.20
N SER A 171 -7.05 -26.12 3.29
CA SER A 171 -7.73 -26.52 4.52
C SER A 171 -9.20 -26.67 4.16
N SER A 172 -9.74 -27.88 4.27
CA SER A 172 -11.12 -28.23 3.90
C SER A 172 -12.17 -27.62 4.81
N THR A 173 -11.81 -26.61 5.60
CA THR A 173 -12.76 -25.75 6.32
C THR A 173 -13.53 -24.95 5.27
N ARG A 174 -14.64 -25.54 4.82
CA ARG A 174 -15.66 -24.94 3.96
C ARG A 174 -16.25 -23.75 4.73
N TYR A 175 -15.57 -22.60 4.67
CA TYR A 175 -16.06 -21.34 5.23
C TYR A 175 -17.29 -20.92 4.43
N SER A 176 -18.46 -21.22 4.98
CA SER A 176 -19.74 -20.76 4.46
C SER A 176 -19.92 -19.30 4.85
N GLY A 177 -19.51 -18.41 3.96
CA GLY A 177 -19.84 -16.99 4.02
C GLY A 177 -18.63 -16.07 3.95
N ALA A 178 -18.52 -15.34 2.83
CA ALA A 178 -17.68 -14.14 2.69
C ALA A 178 -18.25 -12.96 3.51
N ALA A 179 -18.72 -13.21 4.72
CA ALA A 179 -19.32 -12.21 5.58
C ALA A 179 -18.24 -11.61 6.50
N LEU A 180 -18.18 -10.28 6.53
CA LEU A 180 -17.34 -9.53 7.46
C LEU A 180 -17.74 -9.91 8.89
N ASN A 181 -16.87 -10.64 9.58
CA ASN A 181 -17.13 -11.03 10.95
C ASN A 181 -16.69 -9.90 11.89
N PHE A 182 -17.65 -9.11 12.37
CA PHE A 182 -17.40 -8.01 13.30
C PHE A 182 -17.00 -8.46 14.71
N THR A 183 -17.05 -9.77 15.02
CA THR A 183 -16.65 -10.30 16.34
C THR A 183 -15.14 -10.14 16.60
N VAL A 184 -14.33 -9.92 15.55
CA VAL A 184 -12.90 -9.59 15.71
C VAL A 184 -12.69 -8.24 16.41
N PHE A 185 -13.61 -7.28 16.24
CA PHE A 185 -13.58 -5.99 16.93
C PHE A 185 -13.97 -6.08 18.42
N THR A 186 -14.43 -7.24 18.90
CA THR A 186 -14.70 -7.46 20.32
C THR A 186 -13.41 -7.62 21.14
N SER A 187 -12.29 -7.97 20.50
CA SER A 187 -10.98 -8.04 21.17
C SER A 187 -10.36 -6.65 21.30
N GLY A 188 -10.23 -6.15 22.53
CA GLY A 188 -9.61 -4.86 22.80
C GLY A 188 -8.20 -4.74 22.22
N SER A 189 -7.39 -5.81 22.26
CA SER A 189 -6.03 -5.83 21.69
C SER A 189 -6.02 -5.64 20.18
N PHE A 190 -7.00 -6.21 19.46
CA PHE A 190 -7.12 -6.02 18.01
C PHE A 190 -7.51 -4.58 17.67
N VAL A 191 -8.44 -3.99 18.43
CA VAL A 191 -8.87 -2.59 18.25
C VAL A 191 -7.71 -1.63 18.50
N PHE A 192 -6.98 -1.78 19.61
CA PHE A 192 -5.83 -0.92 19.93
C PHE A 192 -4.73 -0.98 18.86
N VAL A 193 -4.41 -2.18 18.38
CA VAL A 193 -3.39 -2.33 17.33
C VAL A 193 -3.87 -1.78 16.00
N THR A 194 -5.14 -2.00 15.64
CA THR A 194 -5.72 -1.43 14.41
C THR A 194 -5.72 0.09 14.44
N ILE A 195 -6.10 0.72 15.55
CA ILE A 195 -6.07 2.18 15.72
C ILE A 195 -4.63 2.69 15.62
N GLY A 196 -3.68 2.04 16.31
CA GLY A 196 -2.27 2.41 16.27
C GLY A 196 -1.66 2.34 14.87
N LEU A 197 -1.93 1.25 14.15
CA LEU A 197 -1.45 1.08 12.76
C LEU A 197 -2.11 2.09 11.80
N SER A 198 -3.40 2.36 11.99
CA SER A 198 -4.11 3.38 11.19
C SER A 198 -3.55 4.79 11.42
N ALA A 199 -3.22 5.13 12.67
CA ALA A 199 -2.59 6.40 13.01
C ALA A 199 -1.18 6.53 12.41
N LEU A 200 -0.39 5.45 12.42
CA LEU A 200 0.91 5.41 11.77
C LEU A 200 0.79 5.60 10.25
N GLU A 201 -0.17 4.92 9.62
CA GLU A 201 -0.41 5.04 8.18
C GLU A 201 -0.84 6.46 7.80
N PHE A 202 -1.73 7.07 8.59
CA PHE A 202 -2.10 8.49 8.45
C PHE A 202 -0.88 9.42 8.57
N ALA A 203 -0.01 9.19 9.55
CA ALA A 203 1.21 9.98 9.73
C ALA A 203 2.17 9.84 8.54
N VAL A 204 2.32 8.62 7.99
CA VAL A 204 3.15 8.36 6.81
C VAL A 204 2.63 9.13 5.60
N PHE A 205 1.36 8.92 5.22
CA PHE A 205 0.78 9.59 4.05
C PHE A 205 0.72 11.12 4.23
N GLY A 206 0.36 11.58 5.43
CA GLY A 206 0.34 13.00 5.78
C GLY A 206 1.71 13.64 5.57
N MET A 207 2.78 13.07 6.13
CA MET A 207 4.13 13.60 5.96
C MET A 207 4.59 13.56 4.49
N PHE A 208 4.35 12.46 3.78
CA PHE A 208 4.70 12.37 2.35
C PHE A 208 4.01 13.47 1.51
N SER A 209 2.78 13.84 1.84
CA SER A 209 2.02 14.89 1.14
C SER A 209 2.43 16.32 1.55
N LEU A 210 2.77 16.54 2.82
CA LEU A 210 3.07 17.87 3.36
C LEU A 210 4.54 18.27 3.20
N LEU A 211 5.44 17.30 3.04
CA LEU A 211 6.89 17.55 2.96
C LEU A 211 7.28 18.51 1.81
N PRO A 212 6.74 18.38 0.58
CA PRO A 212 7.02 19.36 -0.49
C PRO A 212 6.47 20.76 -0.16
N THR A 213 5.26 20.83 0.40
CA THR A 213 4.63 22.10 0.82
C THR A 213 5.42 22.80 1.91
N TYR A 214 5.98 22.04 2.85
CA TYR A 214 6.86 22.55 3.90
C TYR A 214 8.15 23.14 3.31
N ALA A 215 8.77 22.45 2.35
CA ALA A 215 9.97 22.96 1.67
C ALA A 215 9.71 24.29 0.94
N ILE A 216 8.56 24.42 0.26
CA ILE A 216 8.17 25.65 -0.43
C ILE A 216 7.94 26.80 0.59
N LYS A 217 7.24 26.52 1.69
CA LYS A 217 7.00 27.52 2.76
C LYS A 217 8.28 27.99 3.44
N ALA A 218 9.31 27.15 3.49
CA ALA A 218 10.62 27.51 4.02
C ALA A 218 11.52 28.25 2.99
N ASN A 219 10.94 28.74 1.88
CA ASN A 219 11.62 29.46 0.79
C ASN A 219 12.67 28.64 0.02
N PHE A 220 12.57 27.31 0.01
CA PHE A 220 13.42 26.47 -0.82
C PHE A 220 12.85 26.30 -2.23
N SER A 221 13.72 25.98 -3.20
CA SER A 221 13.33 25.75 -4.60
C SER A 221 12.25 24.66 -4.70
N SER A 222 11.33 24.82 -5.66
CA SER A 222 10.29 23.82 -5.98
C SER A 222 10.87 22.45 -6.35
N ASP A 223 12.09 22.41 -6.89
CA ASP A 223 12.81 21.15 -7.17
C ASP A 223 13.15 20.37 -5.89
N THR A 224 13.36 21.07 -4.77
CA THR A 224 13.69 20.47 -3.47
C THR A 224 12.62 19.49 -3.02
N GLY A 225 11.34 19.80 -3.24
CA GLY A 225 10.23 18.93 -2.87
C GLY A 225 10.28 17.56 -3.56
N PHE A 226 10.64 17.54 -4.85
CA PHE A 226 10.81 16.30 -5.60
C PHE A 226 12.01 15.49 -5.12
N VAL A 227 13.14 16.16 -4.85
CA VAL A 227 14.35 15.53 -4.33
C VAL A 227 14.08 14.92 -2.95
N LEU A 228 13.34 15.61 -2.09
CA LEU A 228 12.94 15.09 -0.79
C LEU A 228 12.09 13.84 -0.91
N LEU A 229 11.10 13.84 -1.80
CA LEU A 229 10.25 12.67 -2.02
C LEU A 229 11.05 11.49 -2.58
N ALA A 230 12.01 11.75 -3.47
CA ALA A 230 12.91 10.73 -4.01
C ALA A 230 13.82 10.13 -2.94
N ILE A 231 14.41 10.97 -2.08
CA ILE A 231 15.23 10.53 -0.94
C ILE A 231 14.39 9.67 0.02
N ALA A 232 13.21 10.15 0.41
CA ALA A 232 12.33 9.44 1.33
C ALA A 232 11.91 8.06 0.79
N ASN A 233 11.54 7.96 -0.49
CA ASN A 233 11.20 6.67 -1.09
C ASN A 233 12.41 5.75 -1.24
N GLY A 234 13.58 6.31 -1.58
CA GLY A 234 14.84 5.56 -1.67
C GLY A 234 15.25 4.96 -0.32
N THR A 235 15.28 5.76 0.74
CA THR A 235 15.62 5.26 2.08
C THR A 235 14.52 4.36 2.67
N SER A 236 13.26 4.55 2.27
CA SER A 236 12.16 3.65 2.64
C SER A 236 12.34 2.23 2.11
N CYS A 237 13.00 2.04 0.96
CA CYS A 237 13.37 0.70 0.50
C CYS A 237 14.31 -0.02 1.48
N ILE A 238 15.32 0.70 1.99
CA ILE A 238 16.27 0.19 2.99
C ILE A 238 15.55 -0.04 4.34
N GLY A 239 14.68 0.89 4.70
CA GLY A 239 13.81 0.84 5.88
C GLY A 239 12.77 -0.27 5.86
N ARG A 240 12.46 -0.86 4.71
CA ARG A 240 11.60 -2.06 4.61
C ARG A 240 12.38 -3.36 4.81
N LEU A 241 13.65 -3.38 4.43
CA LEU A 241 14.49 -4.59 4.45
C LEU A 241 15.16 -4.82 5.82
N ILE A 242 15.89 -3.82 6.34
CA ILE A 242 16.68 -3.95 7.57
C ILE A 242 15.77 -4.21 8.80
N PRO A 243 14.70 -3.43 9.00
CA PRO A 243 13.77 -3.61 10.11
C PRO A 243 12.89 -4.86 9.94
N GLY A 244 12.61 -5.28 8.71
CA GLY A 244 11.98 -6.57 8.43
C GLY A 244 12.84 -7.75 8.91
N LEU A 245 14.15 -7.73 8.63
CA LEU A 245 15.11 -8.72 9.12
C LEU A 245 15.23 -8.70 10.65
N ALA A 246 15.34 -7.50 11.23
CA ALA A 246 15.45 -7.35 12.68
C ALA A 246 14.16 -7.76 13.41
N GLY A 247 12.99 -7.45 12.84
CA GLY A 247 11.67 -7.81 13.37
C GLY A 247 11.44 -9.33 13.43
N ASP A 248 12.04 -10.09 12.50
CA ASP A 248 12.02 -11.56 12.55
C ASP A 248 12.81 -12.12 13.76
N LYS A 249 13.81 -11.38 14.29
CA LYS A 249 14.64 -11.81 15.44
C LYS A 249 14.18 -11.23 16.78
N PHE A 250 13.85 -9.94 16.83
CA PHE A 250 13.51 -9.20 18.06
C PHE A 250 12.01 -9.14 18.35
N GLY A 251 11.18 -9.61 17.42
CA GLY A 251 9.73 -9.53 17.47
C GLY A 251 9.21 -8.30 16.72
N PRO A 252 8.11 -8.43 15.95
CA PRO A 252 7.64 -7.37 15.06
C PRO A 252 7.08 -6.16 15.82
N PHE A 253 6.41 -6.36 16.97
CA PHE A 253 5.91 -5.27 17.81
C PHE A 253 7.04 -4.46 18.46
N ASN A 254 8.05 -5.14 19.02
CA ASN A 254 9.21 -4.47 19.62
C ASN A 254 9.96 -3.65 18.57
N MET A 255 10.17 -4.22 17.38
CA MET A 255 10.84 -3.52 16.29
C MET A 255 10.02 -2.32 15.79
N LEU A 256 8.69 -2.47 15.70
CA LEU A 256 7.80 -1.38 15.33
C LEU A 256 7.90 -0.22 16.33
N LEU A 257 7.84 -0.52 17.64
CA LEU A 257 7.98 0.48 18.70
C LEU A 257 9.34 1.18 18.67
N CYS A 258 10.44 0.43 18.51
CA CYS A 258 11.77 1.00 18.37
C CYS A 258 11.86 1.96 17.17
N MET A 259 11.29 1.59 16.03
CA MET A 259 11.30 2.44 14.83
C MET A 259 10.42 3.67 14.99
N VAL A 260 9.28 3.57 15.67
CA VAL A 260 8.42 4.72 16.00
C VAL A 260 9.18 5.71 16.89
N LEU A 261 9.80 5.24 17.98
CA LEU A 261 10.59 6.08 18.87
C LEU A 261 11.78 6.72 18.14
N PHE A 262 12.49 5.94 17.31
CA PHE A 262 13.57 6.45 16.47
C PHE A 262 13.08 7.59 15.58
N THR A 263 12.00 7.41 14.80
CA THR A 263 11.48 8.48 13.95
C THR A 263 11.00 9.70 14.73
N ALA A 264 10.34 9.50 15.87
CA ALA A 264 9.83 10.60 16.69
C ALA A 264 10.97 11.47 17.25
N ILE A 265 12.02 10.84 17.79
CA ILE A 265 13.20 11.53 18.34
C ILE A 265 13.90 12.33 17.24
N PHE A 266 14.18 11.72 16.09
CA PHE A 266 14.85 12.41 15.00
C PHE A 266 13.99 13.51 14.36
N THR A 267 12.67 13.36 14.36
CA THR A 267 11.76 14.44 13.95
C THR A 267 11.86 15.62 14.91
N ALA A 268 11.85 15.37 16.23
CA ALA A 268 11.99 16.43 17.23
C ALA A 268 13.36 17.12 17.20
N ILE A 269 14.44 16.39 16.92
CA ILE A 269 15.81 16.93 16.92
C ILE A 269 16.14 17.66 15.62
N ILE A 270 15.65 17.20 14.47
CA ILE A 270 16.08 17.74 13.16
C ILE A 270 15.03 18.70 12.59
N LEU A 271 13.77 18.26 12.52
CA LEU A 271 12.74 19.03 11.82
C LEU A 271 12.32 20.27 12.61
N VAL A 272 12.10 20.13 13.92
CA VAL A 272 11.58 21.22 14.77
C VAL A 272 12.57 22.40 14.88
N PRO A 273 13.88 22.20 15.13
CA PRO A 273 14.82 23.32 15.27
C PRO A 273 15.49 23.77 13.97
N PHE A 274 15.70 22.89 12.98
CA PHE A 274 16.51 23.19 11.80
C PHE A 274 15.76 23.09 10.47
N GLY A 275 14.48 22.69 10.49
CA GLY A 275 13.69 22.46 9.28
C GLY A 275 13.48 23.69 8.41
N SER A 276 13.49 24.90 8.94
CA SER A 276 13.34 26.14 8.16
C SER A 276 14.66 26.80 7.75
N SER A 277 15.78 26.34 8.32
CA SER A 277 17.03 27.11 8.33
C SER A 277 18.15 26.47 7.50
N SER A 278 18.05 25.17 7.20
CA SER A 278 19.10 24.45 6.46
C SER A 278 18.54 23.39 5.50
N LEU A 279 18.95 23.47 4.23
CA LEU A 279 18.66 22.45 3.21
C LEU A 279 19.18 21.07 3.61
N ALA A 280 20.39 21.01 4.18
CA ALA A 280 20.99 19.74 4.60
C ALA A 280 20.19 19.06 5.71
N ALA A 281 19.62 19.85 6.64
CA ALA A 281 18.79 19.32 7.71
C ALA A 281 17.49 18.70 7.18
N ILE A 282 16.85 19.33 6.19
CA ILE A 282 15.63 18.80 5.57
C ILE A 282 15.92 17.54 4.73
N TYR A 283 17.06 17.47 4.03
CA TYR A 283 17.47 16.25 3.33
C TYR A 283 17.78 15.11 4.31
N ALA A 284 18.49 15.38 5.40
CA ALA A 284 18.75 14.39 6.44
C ALA A 284 17.46 13.90 7.10
N PHE A 285 16.52 14.83 7.39
CA PHE A 285 15.20 14.48 7.91
C PHE A 285 14.43 13.57 6.95
N SER A 286 14.38 13.91 5.65
CA SER A 286 13.71 13.09 4.65
C SER A 286 14.29 11.67 4.58
N ALA A 287 15.62 11.54 4.65
CA ALA A 287 16.29 10.25 4.67
C ALA A 287 15.89 9.41 5.89
N ILE A 288 15.91 9.99 7.08
CA ILE A 288 15.58 9.32 8.34
C ILE A 288 14.09 8.97 8.42
N TRP A 289 13.23 9.89 8.02
CA TRP A 289 11.78 9.68 7.94
C TRP A 289 11.44 8.59 6.93
N GLY A 290 12.06 8.61 5.75
CA GLY A 290 11.91 7.55 4.74
C GLY A 290 12.31 6.18 5.30
N PHE A 291 13.45 6.09 5.99
CA PHE A 291 13.90 4.86 6.62
C PHE A 291 12.89 4.33 7.65
N GLY A 292 12.41 5.16 8.57
CA GLY A 292 11.47 4.71 9.58
C GLY A 292 10.06 4.42 9.05
N SER A 293 9.56 5.23 8.12
CA SER A 293 8.24 5.00 7.48
C SER A 293 8.21 3.70 6.67
N GLY A 294 9.34 3.30 6.07
CA GLY A 294 9.50 2.00 5.42
C GLY A 294 9.29 0.83 6.40
N SER A 295 9.80 0.95 7.61
CA SER A 295 9.65 -0.05 8.67
C SER A 295 8.19 -0.28 9.01
N PHE A 296 7.39 0.79 9.08
CA PHE A 296 5.98 0.70 9.45
C PHE A 296 5.21 -0.13 8.43
N ILE A 297 5.31 0.22 7.14
CA ILE A 297 4.58 -0.45 6.06
C ILE A 297 4.92 -1.96 5.99
N SER A 298 6.18 -2.33 6.23
CA SER A 298 6.60 -3.75 6.19
C SER A 298 6.22 -4.56 7.42
N LEU A 299 6.22 -3.94 8.61
CA LEU A 299 5.92 -4.62 9.87
C LEU A 299 4.41 -4.68 10.18
N THR A 300 3.60 -3.73 9.69
CA THR A 300 2.13 -3.71 9.83
C THR A 300 1.48 -5.07 9.53
N PRO A 301 1.64 -5.68 8.35
CA PRO A 301 0.99 -6.94 8.04
C PRO A 301 1.55 -8.11 8.87
N VAL A 302 2.80 -8.03 9.32
CA VAL A 302 3.44 -9.06 10.16
C VAL A 302 2.91 -9.00 11.60
N CYS A 303 2.71 -7.81 12.14
CA CYS A 303 2.07 -7.58 13.43
C CYS A 303 0.63 -8.11 13.43
N MET A 304 -0.14 -7.77 12.39
CA MET A 304 -1.53 -8.26 12.23
C MET A 304 -1.58 -9.78 12.12
N GLY A 305 -0.68 -10.40 11.35
CA GLY A 305 -0.59 -11.85 11.23
C GLY A 305 -0.17 -12.60 12.50
N LYS A 306 0.30 -11.90 13.56
CA LYS A 306 0.55 -12.50 14.88
C LYS A 306 -0.65 -12.42 15.82
N ILE A 307 -1.50 -11.40 15.69
CA ILE A 307 -2.71 -11.25 16.50
C ILE A 307 -3.84 -12.10 15.91
N CYS A 308 -3.95 -12.12 14.59
CA CYS A 308 -4.94 -12.92 13.88
C CYS A 308 -4.36 -14.31 13.57
N HIS A 309 -4.42 -15.23 14.54
CA HIS A 309 -4.22 -16.64 14.22
C HIS A 309 -5.39 -17.13 13.34
N ALA A 310 -5.08 -17.81 12.23
CA ALA A 310 -6.07 -18.39 11.33
C ALA A 310 -7.03 -19.37 12.05
N ASP A 311 -6.59 -19.94 13.18
CA ASP A 311 -7.38 -20.84 14.02
C ASP A 311 -8.46 -20.11 14.85
N ASP A 312 -8.28 -18.83 15.17
CA ASP A 312 -9.27 -18.04 15.93
C ASP A 312 -10.43 -17.56 15.05
N TYR A 313 -10.19 -17.37 13.74
CA TYR A 313 -11.26 -17.13 12.77
C TYR A 313 -12.27 -18.28 12.75
N GLY A 314 -11.77 -19.53 12.81
CA GLY A 314 -12.59 -20.73 12.91
C GLY A 314 -13.33 -20.87 14.24
N ARG A 315 -12.73 -20.43 15.37
CA ARG A 315 -13.38 -20.46 16.69
C ARG A 315 -14.52 -19.45 16.83
N TYR A 316 -14.39 -18.26 16.24
CA TYR A 316 -15.46 -17.25 16.28
C TYR A 316 -16.61 -17.58 15.31
N PHE A 317 -16.32 -18.17 14.15
CA PHE A 317 -17.36 -18.70 13.26
C PHE A 317 -18.02 -19.97 13.82
N GLY A 318 -17.25 -20.86 14.44
CA GLY A 318 -17.73 -22.09 15.06
C GLY A 318 -18.70 -21.88 16.24
N ARG A 319 -18.74 -20.66 16.80
CA ARG A 319 -19.71 -20.29 17.83
C ARG A 319 -21.07 -19.86 17.27
N PHE A 320 -21.17 -19.59 15.97
CA PHE A 320 -22.44 -19.33 15.28
C PHE A 320 -23.06 -20.60 14.65
N SER A 321 -22.27 -21.65 14.42
CA SER A 321 -22.77 -22.91 13.83
C SER A 321 -23.22 -23.97 14.86
N ASN A 322 -23.17 -23.67 16.16
CA ASN A 322 -23.63 -24.57 17.23
C ASN A 322 -24.63 -23.89 18.19
N PHE A 323 -25.53 -23.05 17.65
CA PHE A 323 -26.80 -22.77 18.32
C PHE A 323 -27.87 -23.65 17.68
N ASN A 324 -27.89 -24.91 18.12
CA ASN A 324 -29.10 -25.71 18.07
C ASN A 324 -29.40 -26.21 19.49
N PRO A 325 -30.01 -25.39 20.37
CA PRO A 325 -30.81 -25.92 21.45
C PRO A 325 -32.21 -26.13 20.86
N ILE A 326 -32.46 -27.33 20.31
CA ILE A 326 -33.82 -27.83 20.25
C ILE A 326 -33.86 -29.02 21.18
N ASP A 327 -34.64 -28.82 22.24
CA ASP A 327 -35.11 -29.80 23.19
C ASP A 327 -35.56 -31.11 22.54
N GLY A 328 -35.43 -32.22 23.27
CA GLY A 328 -36.06 -33.48 22.90
C GLY A 328 -35.71 -34.60 23.86
N GLN A 329 -36.53 -34.76 24.88
CA GLN A 329 -36.52 -35.85 25.86
C GLN A 329 -36.59 -37.25 25.23
N ASN A 330 -36.15 -38.22 26.05
CA ASN A 330 -36.20 -39.69 25.96
C ASN A 330 -35.03 -40.40 25.26
#